data_AF-A0AAX0I5A0-F1
#
_entry.id   AF-A0AAX0I5A0-F1
#
_cell.length_a   1.000
_cell.length_b   1.000
_cell.length_c   1.000
_cell.angle_alpha   90.00
_cell.angle_beta   90.00
_cell.angle_gamma   90.00
#
_symmetry.space_group_name_H-M   'P 1'
#
loop_
_entity.id
_entity.type
_entity.pdbx_description
1 polymer ?
#
loop_
_entity_poly.entity_id
_entity_poly.type
_entity_poly.pdbx_seq_one_letter_code
_entity_poly.pdbx_strand_id
1 'polypeptide(L)'
;MPVHQDLAYDLLKSVSKLEFQLRRHGDFFRKDRDGKPTPDVAWRVVEARVRQLGDAFAKDVPGWARQRLLSQRDVRPMKQKILDDEGRLVARFMPCPLDTESDAVALVEAMRQVRNNLFHGGKEDYEDDPYAEDDDWVHAATQVALALQRSLAVGSLDARA
;
A
#
# COMPACT_ATOMS: atom_id res chain seq x y z
N MET A 1 5.05 6.07 13.95
CA MET A 1 4.58 6.83 12.76
C MET A 1 3.65 7.94 13.23
N PRO A 2 4.22 9.09 13.63
CA PRO A 2 3.46 10.27 14.04
C PRO A 2 2.84 10.95 12.82
N VAL A 3 1.51 11.08 12.81
CA VAL A 3 0.73 11.68 11.70
C VAL A 3 -0.42 12.47 12.29
N HIS A 4 -0.74 13.61 11.68
CA HIS A 4 -1.96 14.35 12.03
C HIS A 4 -3.20 13.47 11.84
N GLN A 5 -4.08 13.50 12.83
CA GLN A 5 -5.23 12.61 12.90
C GLN A 5 -6.15 12.73 11.66
N ASP A 6 -6.33 13.93 11.12
CA ASP A 6 -7.14 14.17 9.93
C ASP A 6 -6.54 13.48 8.69
N LEU A 7 -5.22 13.57 8.49
CA LEU A 7 -4.54 12.92 7.37
C LEU A 7 -4.55 11.40 7.51
N ALA A 8 -4.38 10.90 8.73
CA ALA A 8 -4.53 9.48 9.03
C ALA A 8 -5.94 8.99 8.63
N TYR A 9 -7.00 9.72 9.00
CA TYR A 9 -8.36 9.38 8.63
C TYR A 9 -8.60 9.44 7.11
N ASP A 10 -8.03 10.43 6.42
CA ASP A 10 -8.18 10.56 4.97
C ASP A 10 -7.60 9.37 4.21
N LEU A 11 -6.39 8.92 4.60
CA LEU A 11 -5.79 7.72 4.02
C LEU A 11 -6.64 6.49 4.31
N LEU A 12 -7.03 6.30 5.57
CA LEU A 12 -7.83 5.14 5.97
C LEU A 12 -9.15 5.07 5.21
N LYS A 13 -9.88 6.18 5.14
CA LYS A 13 -11.14 6.30 4.40
C LYS A 13 -10.94 6.02 2.92
N SER A 14 -9.89 6.56 2.32
CA SER A 14 -9.59 6.38 0.90
C SER A 14 -9.23 4.94 0.57
N VAL A 15 -8.41 4.29 1.38
CA VAL A 15 -8.03 2.88 1.20
C VAL A 15 -9.22 1.96 1.46
N SER A 16 -10.01 2.19 2.51
CA SER A 16 -11.22 1.38 2.78
C SER A 16 -12.25 1.48 1.66
N LYS A 17 -12.44 2.67 1.09
CA LYS A 17 -13.30 2.86 -0.09
C LYS A 17 -12.76 2.11 -1.31
N LEU A 18 -11.45 2.21 -1.58
CA LEU A 18 -10.80 1.47 -2.66
C LEU A 18 -10.99 -0.05 -2.49
N GLU A 19 -10.70 -0.59 -1.31
CA GLU A 19 -10.86 -2.03 -1.03
C GLU A 19 -12.31 -2.47 -1.24
N PHE A 20 -13.28 -1.66 -0.82
CA PHE A 20 -14.69 -1.96 -1.06
C PHE A 20 -15.03 -1.98 -2.55
N GLN A 21 -14.53 -1.02 -3.33
CA GLN A 21 -14.77 -0.99 -4.77
C GLN A 21 -14.11 -2.16 -5.51
N LEU A 22 -12.86 -2.49 -5.17
CA LEU A 22 -12.15 -3.65 -5.71
C LEU A 22 -12.90 -4.95 -5.44
N ARG A 23 -13.41 -5.11 -4.22
CA ARG A 23 -14.30 -6.23 -3.89
C ARG A 23 -15.55 -6.21 -4.76
N ARG A 24 -16.26 -5.09 -4.83
CA ARG A 24 -17.51 -5.01 -5.62
C ARG A 24 -17.33 -5.30 -7.11
N HIS A 25 -16.13 -5.09 -7.65
CA HIS A 25 -15.80 -5.37 -9.05
C HIS A 25 -15.87 -6.87 -9.40
N GLY A 26 -15.52 -7.77 -8.46
CA GLY A 26 -15.65 -9.22 -8.66
C GLY A 26 -14.34 -9.96 -8.92
N ASP A 27 -13.33 -9.28 -9.47
CA ASP A 27 -12.06 -9.91 -9.87
C ASP A 27 -10.98 -9.88 -8.78
N PHE A 28 -11.14 -9.04 -7.75
CA PHE A 28 -10.09 -8.72 -6.78
C PHE A 28 -10.29 -9.33 -5.39
N PHE A 29 -10.91 -10.50 -5.30
CA PHE A 29 -11.04 -11.23 -4.03
C PHE A 29 -9.97 -12.30 -3.86
N ARG A 30 -9.44 -12.42 -2.65
CA ARG A 30 -8.65 -13.59 -2.26
C ARG A 30 -9.58 -14.79 -2.13
N LYS A 31 -9.06 -15.97 -2.44
CA LYS A 31 -9.69 -17.25 -2.11
C LYS A 31 -8.92 -17.90 -0.97
N ASP A 32 -9.63 -18.56 -0.05
CA ASP A 32 -9.01 -19.40 0.97
C ASP A 32 -8.46 -20.70 0.36
N ARG A 33 -7.96 -21.60 1.22
CA ARG A 33 -7.39 -22.89 0.80
C ARG A 33 -8.40 -23.79 0.10
N ASP A 34 -9.70 -23.62 0.39
CA ASP A 34 -10.79 -24.41 -0.18
C ASP A 34 -11.39 -23.73 -1.44
N GLY A 35 -10.80 -22.63 -1.89
CA GLY A 35 -11.25 -21.88 -3.06
C GLY A 35 -12.43 -20.95 -2.80
N LYS A 36 -12.86 -20.77 -1.54
CA LYS A 36 -13.98 -19.87 -1.19
C LYS A 36 -13.49 -18.43 -1.10
N PRO A 37 -14.27 -17.45 -1.59
CA PRO A 37 -13.89 -16.04 -1.52
C PRO A 37 -13.80 -15.56 -0.06
N THR A 38 -12.77 -14.77 0.25
CA THR A 38 -12.58 -14.10 1.55
C THR A 38 -12.80 -12.59 1.40
N PRO A 39 -13.06 -11.85 2.49
CA PRO A 39 -13.23 -10.39 2.42
C PRO A 39 -11.93 -9.62 2.14
N ASP A 40 -10.81 -10.31 1.94
CA ASP A 40 -9.53 -9.69 1.64
C ASP A 40 -9.41 -9.38 0.14
N VAL A 41 -8.82 -8.22 -0.15
CA VAL A 41 -8.42 -7.87 -1.51
C VAL A 41 -7.25 -8.75 -1.94
N ALA A 42 -7.37 -9.34 -3.13
CA ALA A 42 -6.27 -10.02 -3.81
C ALA A 42 -5.29 -9.01 -4.41
N TRP A 43 -4.48 -8.37 -3.55
CA TRP A 43 -3.55 -7.31 -3.97
C TRP A 43 -2.58 -7.73 -5.07
N ARG A 44 -2.18 -9.00 -5.15
CA ARG A 44 -1.37 -9.52 -6.27
C ARG A 44 -2.06 -9.38 -7.63
N VAL A 45 -3.39 -9.49 -7.66
CA VAL A 45 -4.17 -9.28 -8.90
C VAL A 45 -4.18 -7.78 -9.24
N VAL A 46 -4.36 -6.91 -8.25
CA VAL A 46 -4.26 -5.45 -8.45
C VAL A 46 -2.88 -5.07 -9.00
N GLU A 47 -1.82 -5.55 -8.37
CA GLU A 47 -0.43 -5.33 -8.78
C GLU A 47 -0.18 -5.83 -10.20
N ALA A 48 -0.71 -7.00 -10.58
CA ALA A 48 -0.60 -7.51 -11.96
C ALA A 48 -1.31 -6.61 -12.98
N ARG A 49 -2.51 -6.09 -12.66
CA ARG A 49 -3.25 -5.15 -13.54
C ARG A 49 -2.53 -3.81 -13.68
N VAL A 50 -2.07 -3.27 -12.56
CA VAL A 50 -1.33 -2.01 -12.53
C VAL A 50 0.01 -2.13 -13.27
N ARG A 51 0.67 -3.29 -13.20
CA ARG A 51 1.87 -3.56 -14.01
C ARG A 51 1.58 -3.46 -15.52
N GLN A 52 0.44 -3.96 -15.98
CA GLN A 52 0.04 -3.85 -17.39
C GLN A 52 -0.18 -2.40 -17.82
N LEU A 53 -0.73 -1.56 -16.92
CA LEU A 53 -0.89 -0.12 -17.17
C LEU A 53 0.44 0.64 -17.16
N GLY A 54 1.41 0.20 -16.35
CA GLY A 54 2.76 0.75 -16.30
C GLY A 54 2.77 2.28 -16.12
N ASP A 55 3.52 2.95 -17.00
CA ASP A 55 3.70 4.41 -16.96
C ASP A 55 2.40 5.21 -17.04
N ALA A 56 1.36 4.68 -17.69
CA ALA A 56 0.07 5.36 -17.77
C ALA A 56 -0.53 5.53 -16.37
N PHE A 57 -0.53 4.46 -15.56
CA PHE A 57 -0.97 4.53 -14.17
C PHE A 57 -0.04 5.40 -13.33
N ALA A 58 1.28 5.26 -13.49
CA ALA A 58 2.23 6.07 -12.71
C ALA A 58 1.99 7.57 -12.96
N LYS A 59 1.74 7.99 -14.21
CA LYS A 59 1.47 9.38 -14.58
C LYS A 59 0.21 9.96 -13.91
N ASP A 60 -0.78 9.13 -13.59
CA ASP A 60 -2.02 9.54 -12.91
C ASP A 60 -1.83 9.87 -11.41
N VAL A 61 -0.69 9.49 -10.83
CA VAL A 61 -0.28 9.88 -9.47
C VAL A 61 0.49 11.20 -9.56
N PRO A 62 0.21 12.23 -8.73
CA PRO A 62 0.97 13.48 -8.75
C PRO A 62 2.49 13.26 -8.59
N GLY A 63 3.29 14.06 -9.31
CA GLY A 63 4.75 13.88 -9.36
C GLY A 63 5.44 13.95 -7.99
N TRP A 64 5.01 14.85 -7.12
CA TRP A 64 5.52 14.95 -5.74
C TRP A 64 5.22 13.68 -4.93
N ALA A 65 4.03 13.09 -5.11
CA ALA A 65 3.61 11.89 -4.40
C ALA A 65 4.40 10.67 -4.89
N ARG A 66 4.63 10.58 -6.21
CA ARG A 66 5.51 9.55 -6.78
C ARG A 66 6.92 9.67 -6.23
N GLN A 67 7.52 10.85 -6.30
CA GLN A 67 8.87 11.08 -5.84
C GLN A 67 9.00 10.72 -4.36
N ARG A 68 8.04 11.12 -3.54
CA ARG A 68 8.01 10.77 -2.12
C ARG A 68 7.94 9.27 -1.93
N LEU A 69 6.93 8.59 -2.49
CA LEU A 69 6.74 7.15 -2.32
C LEU A 69 7.85 6.30 -2.91
N LEU A 70 8.45 6.68 -4.04
CA LEU A 70 9.50 5.88 -4.68
C LEU A 70 10.89 6.10 -4.09
N SER A 71 11.11 7.18 -3.32
CA SER A 71 12.35 7.32 -2.54
C SER A 71 12.52 6.22 -1.48
N GLN A 72 11.46 5.44 -1.24
CA GLN A 72 11.45 4.24 -0.39
C GLN A 72 12.23 3.05 -0.95
N ARG A 73 12.57 3.06 -2.24
CA ARG A 73 13.33 1.95 -2.85
C ARG A 73 14.67 1.71 -2.17
N ASP A 74 15.26 2.76 -1.62
CA ASP A 74 16.57 2.72 -0.99
C ASP A 74 16.48 2.74 0.55
N VAL A 75 15.43 3.31 1.14
CA VAL A 75 15.27 3.45 2.60
C VAL A 75 13.79 3.45 3.01
N ARG A 76 13.35 2.39 3.73
CA ARG A 76 12.00 2.24 4.35
C ARG A 76 10.85 2.24 3.33
N PRO A 77 9.65 1.67 3.60
CA PRO A 77 9.03 1.31 4.87
C PRO A 77 9.40 -0.09 5.34
N MET A 78 9.32 -0.27 6.66
CA MET A 78 9.47 -1.57 7.27
C MET A 78 8.12 -2.29 7.30
N LYS A 79 8.15 -3.60 7.15
CA LYS A 79 6.99 -4.48 7.30
C LYS A 79 7.23 -5.40 8.48
N GLN A 80 6.25 -5.55 9.35
CA GLN A 80 6.30 -6.55 10.42
C GLN A 80 6.40 -7.96 9.80
N LYS A 81 7.44 -8.69 10.17
CA LYS A 81 7.69 -10.08 9.79
C LYS A 81 7.92 -10.90 11.04
N ILE A 82 7.45 -12.15 11.03
CA ILE A 82 7.74 -13.11 12.09
C ILE A 82 9.06 -13.79 11.73
N LEU A 83 10.01 -13.77 12.65
CA LEU A 83 11.33 -14.38 12.51
C LEU A 83 11.49 -15.43 13.60
N ASP A 84 12.23 -16.47 13.29
CA ASP A 84 12.78 -17.38 14.30
C ASP A 84 14.06 -16.74 14.86
N ASP A 85 14.07 -16.51 16.17
CA ASP A 85 15.17 -15.94 16.93
C ASP A 85 15.50 -16.93 18.05
N GLU A 86 16.53 -17.74 17.83
CA GLU A 86 16.97 -18.81 18.75
C GLU A 86 15.85 -19.79 19.16
N GLY A 87 14.98 -20.19 18.21
CA GLY A 87 13.87 -21.11 18.45
C GLY A 87 12.61 -20.44 18.98
N ARG A 88 12.59 -19.10 19.09
CA ARG A 88 11.42 -18.31 19.46
C ARG A 88 10.92 -17.51 18.28
N LEU A 89 9.61 -17.58 18.02
CA LEU A 89 8.96 -16.72 17.03
C LEU A 89 8.82 -15.29 17.58
N VAL A 90 9.50 -14.32 16.95
CA VAL A 90 9.48 -12.91 17.31
C VAL A 90 9.01 -12.08 16.11
N ALA A 91 8.12 -11.12 16.35
CA ALA A 91 7.71 -10.19 15.30
C ALA A 91 8.64 -8.97 15.29
N ARG A 92 9.31 -8.70 14.15
CA ARG A 92 10.18 -7.54 13.96
C ARG A 92 9.79 -6.76 12.71
N PHE A 93 9.90 -5.44 12.75
CA PHE A 93 9.80 -4.62 11.55
C PHE A 93 11.11 -4.72 10.77
N MET A 94 11.02 -5.09 9.48
CA MET A 94 12.18 -5.20 8.60
C MET A 94 11.94 -4.45 7.30
N PRO A 95 13.00 -3.93 6.64
CA PRO A 95 12.88 -3.37 5.30
C PRO A 95 12.14 -4.32 4.36
N CYS A 96 11.18 -3.76 3.62
CA CYS A 96 10.44 -4.47 2.60
C CYS A 96 10.64 -3.73 1.26
N PRO A 97 11.61 -4.16 0.44
CA PRO A 97 11.89 -3.47 -0.81
C PRO A 97 10.64 -3.44 -1.69
N LEU A 98 10.49 -2.34 -2.42
CA LEU A 98 9.46 -2.18 -3.44
C LEU A 98 9.92 -2.83 -4.74
N ASP A 99 8.97 -3.01 -5.66
CA ASP A 99 9.26 -3.44 -7.02
C ASP A 99 10.26 -2.52 -7.72
N THR A 100 11.33 -3.12 -8.27
CA THR A 100 12.41 -2.40 -8.95
C THR A 100 12.20 -2.27 -10.47
N GLU A 101 11.22 -2.99 -11.02
CA GLU A 101 10.99 -3.05 -12.47
C GLU A 101 9.83 -2.15 -12.91
N SER A 102 8.88 -1.87 -12.01
CA SER A 102 7.66 -1.13 -12.31
C SER A 102 7.35 -0.11 -11.22
N ASP A 103 7.48 1.18 -11.56
CA ASP A 103 7.03 2.28 -10.70
C ASP A 103 5.56 2.15 -10.34
N ALA A 104 4.73 1.69 -11.28
CA ALA A 104 3.31 1.49 -11.07
C ALA A 104 3.05 0.49 -9.92
N VAL A 105 3.73 -0.66 -9.93
CA VAL A 105 3.63 -1.65 -8.85
C VAL A 105 4.21 -1.11 -7.56
N ALA A 106 5.40 -0.50 -7.61
CA ALA A 106 6.07 0.05 -6.46
C ALA A 106 5.23 1.09 -5.72
N LEU A 107 4.48 1.94 -6.44
CA LEU A 107 3.56 2.91 -5.83
C LEU A 107 2.43 2.23 -5.06
N VAL A 108 1.85 1.14 -5.58
CA VAL A 108 0.80 0.37 -4.89
C VAL A 108 1.36 -0.29 -3.63
N GLU A 109 2.54 -0.90 -3.73
CA GLU A 109 3.22 -1.50 -2.59
C GLU A 109 3.53 -0.45 -1.52
N ALA A 110 4.10 0.69 -1.90
CA ALA A 110 4.43 1.80 -1.02
C ALA A 110 3.18 2.31 -0.26
N MET A 111 2.08 2.56 -0.97
CA MET A 111 0.80 2.95 -0.37
C MET A 111 0.35 1.93 0.70
N ARG A 112 0.39 0.64 0.38
CA ARG A 112 -0.02 -0.43 1.30
C ARG A 112 0.90 -0.49 2.52
N GLN A 113 2.19 -0.30 2.33
CA GLN A 113 3.16 -0.26 3.42
C GLN A 113 2.92 0.94 4.34
N VAL A 114 2.71 2.15 3.79
CA VAL A 114 2.34 3.35 4.58
C VAL A 114 1.05 3.10 5.37
N ARG A 115 0.00 2.56 4.73
CA ARG A 115 -1.25 2.21 5.43
C ARG A 115 -1.01 1.22 6.56
N ASN A 116 -0.19 0.19 6.35
CA ASN A 116 0.09 -0.80 7.39
C ASN A 116 0.91 -0.21 8.54
N ASN A 117 1.85 0.70 8.24
CA ASN A 117 2.63 1.40 9.26
C ASN A 117 1.80 2.40 10.04
N LEU A 118 0.75 2.98 9.45
CA LEU A 118 -0.22 3.75 10.21
C LEU A 118 -1.00 2.90 11.22
N PHE A 119 -1.29 1.63 10.90
CA PHE A 119 -1.99 0.70 11.80
C PHE A 119 -1.09 0.00 12.83
N HIS A 120 0.21 -0.14 12.54
CA HIS A 120 1.10 -0.98 13.33
C HIS A 120 2.36 -0.26 13.84
N GLY A 121 2.67 0.92 13.30
CA GLY A 121 3.90 1.67 13.58
C GLY A 121 3.89 2.44 14.90
N GLY A 122 2.81 2.38 15.68
CA GLY A 122 2.79 2.80 17.10
C GLY A 122 3.06 1.64 18.07
N LYS A 123 3.43 0.45 17.57
CA LYS A 123 3.75 -0.73 18.40
C LYS A 123 5.23 -0.91 18.67
N GLU A 124 6.07 -0.11 18.03
CA GLU A 124 7.46 0.09 18.47
C GLU A 124 7.45 1.32 19.37
N ASP A 125 7.30 1.10 20.68
CA ASP A 125 7.65 2.11 21.69
C ASP A 125 9.16 2.33 21.61
N TYR A 126 9.59 3.23 20.74
CA TYR A 126 10.90 3.87 20.89
C TYR A 126 10.64 5.16 21.66
N GLU A 127 11.21 5.25 22.87
CA GLU A 127 11.14 6.45 23.74
C GLU A 127 11.68 7.71 23.03
N ASP A 128 12.47 7.52 21.98
CA ASP A 128 12.82 8.52 20.98
C ASP A 128 12.29 8.05 19.60
N ASP A 129 11.05 8.38 19.23
CA ASP A 129 10.64 8.28 17.82
C ASP A 129 11.35 9.43 17.07
N PRO A 130 12.43 9.16 16.31
CA PRO A 130 13.26 10.21 15.72
C PRO A 130 12.65 10.78 14.43
N TYR A 131 11.43 10.38 14.05
CA TYR A 131 10.82 10.79 12.80
C TYR A 131 9.96 12.05 13.00
N ALA A 132 10.28 13.09 12.23
CA ALA A 132 9.41 14.23 12.00
C ALA A 132 8.08 13.76 11.35
N GLU A 133 7.01 14.54 11.49
CA GLU A 133 5.66 14.25 11.00
C GLU A 133 5.64 13.50 9.64
N ASP A 134 5.13 12.27 9.63
CA ASP A 134 5.03 11.38 8.47
C ASP A 134 3.81 11.72 7.57
N ASP A 135 3.30 12.94 7.70
CA ASP A 135 2.11 13.45 6.99
C ASP A 135 2.26 13.37 5.48
N ASP A 136 3.46 13.66 4.97
CA ASP A 136 3.74 13.67 3.55
C ASP A 136 3.67 12.27 2.92
N TRP A 137 4.06 11.23 3.68
CA TRP A 137 3.89 9.83 3.30
C TRP A 137 2.42 9.44 3.22
N VAL A 138 1.64 9.83 4.22
CA VAL A 138 0.21 9.53 4.29
C VAL A 138 -0.54 10.26 3.18
N HIS A 139 -0.20 11.52 2.95
CA HIS A 139 -0.77 12.31 1.87
C HIS A 139 -0.40 11.72 0.49
N ALA A 140 0.86 11.33 0.28
CA ALA A 140 1.30 10.69 -0.95
C ALA A 140 0.60 9.33 -1.19
N ALA A 141 0.50 8.49 -0.16
CA ALA A 141 -0.21 7.21 -0.23
C ALA A 141 -1.69 7.40 -0.58
N THR A 142 -2.32 8.45 -0.05
CA THR A 142 -3.71 8.79 -0.37
C THR A 142 -3.88 9.08 -1.86
N GLN A 143 -2.91 9.74 -2.51
CA GLN A 143 -2.97 10.00 -3.94
C GLN A 143 -2.93 8.72 -4.78
N VAL A 144 -2.16 7.70 -4.37
CA VAL A 144 -2.15 6.39 -5.04
C VAL A 144 -3.49 5.69 -4.87
N ALA A 145 -4.08 5.75 -3.68
CA ALA A 145 -5.41 5.18 -3.46
C ALA A 145 -6.45 5.83 -4.37
N LEU A 146 -6.43 7.16 -4.49
CA LEU A 146 -7.32 7.91 -5.39
C LEU A 146 -7.07 7.58 -6.87
N ALA A 147 -5.82 7.40 -7.29
CA ALA A 147 -5.48 6.97 -8.64
C ALA A 147 -6.07 5.59 -8.96
N LEU A 148 -5.91 4.60 -8.07
CA LEU A 148 -6.51 3.28 -8.22
C LEU A 148 -8.04 3.34 -8.30
N GLN A 149 -8.69 4.18 -7.49
CA GLN A 149 -10.14 4.37 -7.57
C GLN A 149 -10.56 4.93 -8.93
N ARG A 150 -9.80 5.89 -9.49
CA ARG A 150 -10.07 6.43 -10.84
C ARG A 150 -9.88 5.35 -11.89
N SER A 151 -8.75 4.64 -11.89
CA SER A 151 -8.47 3.56 -12.85
C SER A 151 -9.53 2.46 -12.82
N LEU A 152 -10.05 2.13 -11.63
CA LEU A 152 -11.15 1.19 -11.49
C LEU A 152 -12.47 1.74 -12.05
N ALA A 153 -12.77 3.02 -11.79
CA ALA A 153 -14.01 3.65 -12.25
C ALA A 153 -14.07 3.79 -13.77
N VAL A 154 -12.93 3.97 -14.45
CA VAL A 154 -12.85 4.04 -15.91
C VAL A 154 -12.62 2.68 -16.58
N GLY A 155 -12.57 1.58 -15.80
CA GLY A 155 -12.40 0.22 -16.31
C GLY A 155 -10.97 -0.14 -16.74
N SER A 156 -9.97 0.71 -16.49
CA SER A 156 -8.58 0.43 -16.88
C SER A 156 -7.94 -0.74 -16.12
N LEU A 157 -8.52 -1.16 -14.99
CA LEU A 157 -8.05 -2.33 -14.23
C LEU A 157 -8.75 -3.64 -14.66
N ASP A 158 -9.66 -3.57 -15.64
CA ASP A 158 -10.42 -4.74 -16.10
C ASP A 158 -9.51 -5.74 -16.79
N ALA A 159 -9.88 -7.02 -16.73
CA ALA A 159 -9.11 -8.08 -17.33
C ALA A 159 -8.94 -8.00 -18.86
N ARG A 160 -9.73 -7.13 -19.49
CA ARG A 160 -9.94 -7.01 -20.93
C ARG A 160 -9.49 -5.66 -21.48
N ALA A 161 -8.98 -4.77 -20.62
CA ALA A 161 -8.49 -3.46 -20.99
C ALA A 161 -7.12 -3.54 -21.70
#